data_AF-A0A835MH66-F1
#
_entry.id   AF-A0A835MH66-F1
#
_cell.length_a   1.000
_cell.length_b   1.000
_cell.length_c   1.000
_cell.angle_alpha   90.00
_cell.angle_beta   90.00
_cell.angle_gamma   90.00
#
_symmetry.space_group_name_H-M   'P 1'
#
loop_
_entity.id
_entity.type
_entity.pdbx_description
1 polymer ?
#
loop_
_entity_poly.entity_id
_entity_poly.type
_entity_poly.pdbx_seq_one_letter_code
_entity_poly.pdbx_strand_id
1 'polypeptide(L)'
;MVKFLKTNKAVIILQGKYAGRKAVIVRSFDDGTRDRAYGHCLVAGIKKYPSKVIKKDSAKKTAKKSRVKCFIKLVNYQHLMPTRYTLDVDLKDVVTADCLSSKDKKVTACKETKARFEERFKTGKNRWFFTKLRVATVVTYPSAVRKELEVCISVMVHYLWMKDRLSKRDYGAVLLAILIHDMGCLPNLASDIMRLGNFICSEALIQWYNICLEILPTKTLKLH
;
A
#
# COMPACT_ATOMS: atom_id res chain seq x y z
N MET A 1 -22.89 -16.88 -5.29
CA MET A 1 -21.55 -16.31 -5.00
C MET A 1 -21.50 -15.88 -3.52
N VAL A 2 -20.56 -16.39 -2.73
CA VAL A 2 -20.51 -16.10 -1.28
C VAL A 2 -19.83 -14.75 -1.03
N LYS A 3 -20.52 -13.80 -0.39
CA LYS A 3 -19.96 -12.49 -0.02
C LYS A 3 -18.85 -12.66 1.03
N PHE A 4 -17.62 -12.23 0.71
CA PHE A 4 -16.46 -12.31 1.61
C PHE A 4 -16.43 -11.19 2.66
N LEU A 5 -17.03 -10.04 2.32
CA LEU A 5 -17.13 -8.86 3.17
C LEU A 5 -18.33 -9.01 4.12
N LYS A 6 -18.10 -9.73 5.22
CA LYS A 6 -19.09 -9.95 6.27
C LYS A 6 -18.75 -9.11 7.51
N THR A 7 -19.72 -8.96 8.40
CA THR A 7 -19.48 -8.38 9.73
C THR A 7 -18.37 -9.16 10.46
N ASN A 8 -17.61 -8.48 11.31
CA ASN A 8 -16.50 -9.04 12.10
C ASN A 8 -15.29 -9.51 11.27
N LYS A 9 -15.23 -9.17 9.98
CA LYS A 9 -14.02 -9.34 9.17
C LYS A 9 -13.03 -8.21 9.44
N ALA A 10 -11.75 -8.59 9.59
CA ALA A 10 -10.67 -7.63 9.70
C ALA A 10 -10.23 -7.17 8.31
N VAL A 11 -10.06 -5.87 8.16
CA VAL A 11 -9.72 -5.19 6.91
C VAL A 11 -8.61 -4.17 7.14
N ILE A 12 -7.90 -3.84 6.08
CA ILE A 12 -6.89 -2.77 6.08
C ILE A 12 -7.45 -1.62 5.25
N ILE A 13 -7.37 -0.40 5.78
CA ILE A 13 -7.78 0.79 5.04
C ILE A 13 -6.64 1.19 4.11
N LEU A 14 -6.95 1.35 2.82
CA LEU A 14 -5.98 1.72 1.80
C LEU A 14 -5.82 3.23 1.65
N GLN A 15 -6.91 3.99 1.78
CA GLN A 15 -6.93 5.42 1.45
C GLN A 15 -7.42 6.34 2.59
N GLY A 16 -6.99 7.60 2.52
CA GLY A 16 -7.36 8.67 3.44
C GLY A 16 -6.58 8.69 4.76
N LYS A 17 -7.04 9.49 5.73
CA LYS A 17 -6.36 9.74 7.02
C LYS A 17 -5.98 8.48 7.82
N TYR A 18 -6.69 7.37 7.61
CA TYR A 18 -6.48 6.11 8.32
C TYR A 18 -5.86 5.02 7.42
N ALA A 19 -5.23 5.41 6.31
CA ALA A 19 -4.49 4.48 5.46
C ALA A 19 -3.44 3.68 6.27
N GLY A 20 -3.30 2.39 5.93
CA GLY A 20 -2.44 1.45 6.64
C GLY A 20 -2.91 1.07 8.05
N ARG A 21 -4.12 1.47 8.45
CA ARG A 21 -4.72 1.07 9.74
C ARG A 21 -5.63 -0.13 9.57
N LYS A 22 -5.58 -1.02 10.56
CA LYS A 22 -6.46 -2.17 10.67
C LYS A 22 -7.79 -1.73 11.26
N ALA A 23 -8.86 -2.25 10.68
CA ALA A 23 -10.23 -2.00 11.09
C ALA A 23 -11.04 -3.28 10.98
N VAL A 24 -12.23 -3.26 11.57
CA VAL A 24 -13.20 -4.35 11.55
C VAL A 24 -14.48 -3.80 10.95
N ILE A 25 -15.09 -4.59 10.07
CA ILE A 25 -16.39 -4.26 9.50
C ILE A 25 -17.46 -4.54 10.56
N VAL A 26 -18.19 -3.51 10.96
CA VAL A 26 -19.30 -3.63 11.90
C VAL A 26 -20.60 -3.89 11.13
N ARG A 27 -20.84 -3.08 10.10
CA ARG A 27 -22.03 -3.15 9.25
C ARG A 27 -21.67 -2.91 7.79
N SER A 28 -22.20 -3.75 6.91
CA SER A 28 -22.07 -3.67 5.45
C SER A 28 -23.33 -3.06 4.84
N PHE A 29 -23.17 -2.18 3.85
CA PHE A 29 -24.24 -1.58 3.06
C PHE A 29 -23.91 -1.82 1.58
N ASP A 30 -24.44 -2.90 1.02
CA ASP A 30 -24.10 -3.32 -0.34
C ASP A 30 -24.91 -2.55 -1.39
N ASP A 31 -26.18 -2.27 -1.08
CA ASP A 31 -27.12 -1.59 -1.98
C ASP A 31 -27.05 -0.05 -1.88
N GLY A 32 -26.10 0.46 -1.08
CA GLY A 32 -25.98 1.87 -0.77
C GLY A 32 -27.03 2.37 0.23
N THR A 33 -26.91 3.65 0.58
CA THR A 33 -27.83 4.38 1.46
C THR A 33 -28.31 5.62 0.72
N ARG A 34 -29.44 6.23 1.11
CA ARG A 34 -29.94 7.47 0.49
C ARG A 34 -28.87 8.57 0.39
N ASP A 35 -28.00 8.68 1.39
CA ASP A 35 -26.92 9.68 1.39
C ASP A 35 -25.76 9.32 0.45
N ARG A 36 -25.60 8.03 0.13
CA ARG A 36 -24.44 7.46 -0.60
C ARG A 36 -24.87 6.24 -1.41
N ALA A 37 -25.04 6.44 -2.72
CA ALA A 37 -25.48 5.39 -3.64
C ALA A 37 -24.45 4.25 -3.86
N TYR A 38 -23.20 4.40 -3.41
CA TYR A 38 -22.16 3.37 -3.57
C TYR A 38 -22.13 2.38 -2.41
N GLY A 39 -21.70 1.15 -2.69
CA GLY A 39 -21.50 0.12 -1.67
C GLY A 39 -20.42 0.52 -0.66
N HIS A 40 -20.78 0.57 0.62
CA HIS A 40 -19.88 1.02 1.66
C HIS A 40 -20.07 0.23 2.95
N CYS A 41 -19.17 0.42 3.91
CA CYS A 41 -19.31 -0.21 5.21
C CYS A 41 -18.92 0.73 6.34
N LEU A 42 -19.51 0.46 7.50
CA LEU A 42 -19.17 1.08 8.76
C LEU A 42 -18.04 0.28 9.41
N VAL A 43 -16.90 0.93 9.59
CA VAL A 43 -15.71 0.31 10.16
C VAL A 43 -15.32 0.93 11.49
N ALA A 44 -14.87 0.07 12.40
CA ALA A 44 -14.24 0.45 13.67
C ALA A 44 -12.79 -0.03 13.66
N GLY A 45 -11.83 0.87 13.89
CA GLY A 45 -10.41 0.56 13.76
C GLY A 45 -9.52 1.23 14.79
N ILE A 46 -8.24 0.88 14.73
CA ILE A 46 -7.23 1.36 15.68
C ILE A 46 -6.46 2.55 15.09
N LYS A 47 -6.60 3.73 15.70
CA LYS A 47 -5.83 4.94 15.37
C LYS A 47 -4.43 4.88 15.99
N LYS A 48 -4.34 4.55 17.28
CA LYS A 48 -3.08 4.37 18.00
C LYS A 48 -3.01 2.94 18.51
N TYR A 49 -2.05 2.19 17.98
CA TYR A 49 -1.79 0.81 18.39
C TYR A 49 -1.15 0.78 19.79
N PRO A 50 -1.39 -0.30 20.55
CA PRO A 50 -0.66 -0.53 21.79
C PRO A 50 0.82 -0.79 21.48
N SER A 51 1.70 -0.34 22.37
CA SER A 51 3.13 -0.60 22.27
C SER A 51 3.47 -1.97 22.85
N LYS A 52 4.59 -2.57 22.40
CA LYS A 52 5.08 -3.84 22.93
C LYS A 52 5.35 -3.72 24.43
N VAL A 53 4.70 -4.59 25.21
CA VAL A 53 4.90 -4.73 26.65
C VAL A 53 6.05 -5.69 26.89
N ILE A 54 6.98 -5.33 27.78
CA ILE A 54 8.16 -6.13 28.13
C ILE A 54 8.08 -6.47 29.61
N LYS A 55 8.58 -7.65 30.01
CA LYS A 55 8.57 -8.11 31.42
C LYS A 55 9.24 -7.14 32.41
N LYS A 56 10.19 -6.32 31.94
CA LYS A 56 10.91 -5.31 32.72
C LYS A 56 10.09 -4.04 33.00
N ASP A 57 8.93 -3.88 32.37
CA ASP A 57 8.09 -2.69 32.55
C ASP A 57 7.37 -2.72 33.90
N SER A 58 7.37 -1.59 34.61
CA SER A 58 6.52 -1.42 35.79
C SER A 58 5.03 -1.40 35.42
N ALA A 59 4.16 -1.76 36.37
CA ALA A 59 2.71 -1.80 36.15
C ALA A 59 2.15 -0.49 35.55
N LYS A 60 2.65 0.67 36.00
CA LYS A 60 2.29 2.00 35.47
C LYS A 60 2.69 2.18 34.00
N LYS A 61 3.88 1.71 33.60
CA LYS A 61 4.33 1.75 32.19
C LYS A 61 3.52 0.80 31.32
N THR A 62 3.23 -0.39 31.82
CA THR A 62 2.39 -1.39 31.13
C THR A 62 0.99 -0.84 30.85
N ALA A 63 0.33 -0.23 31.85
CA ALA A 63 -0.98 0.40 31.66
C ALA A 63 -0.94 1.49 30.57
N LYS A 64 0.12 2.32 30.53
CA LYS A 64 0.28 3.36 29.49
C LYS A 64 0.50 2.76 28.10
N LYS A 65 1.26 1.66 27.97
CA LYS A 65 1.55 1.00 26.69
C LYS A 65 0.35 0.25 26.11
N SER A 66 -0.51 -0.30 26.97
CA SER A 66 -1.72 -1.03 26.57
C SER A 66 -2.86 -0.12 26.10
N ARG A 67 -2.75 1.21 26.26
CA ARG A 67 -3.81 2.15 25.87
C ARG A 67 -3.99 2.19 24.36
N VAL A 68 -5.22 1.99 23.92
CA VAL A 68 -5.61 2.05 22.50
C VAL A 68 -6.38 3.35 22.23
N LYS A 69 -6.24 3.89 21.01
CA LYS A 69 -7.15 4.95 20.52
C LYS A 69 -7.88 4.44 19.29
N CYS A 70 -9.21 4.48 19.32
CA CYS A 70 -10.06 3.97 18.25
C CYS A 70 -10.51 5.07 17.29
N PHE A 71 -11.04 4.66 16.14
CA PHE A 71 -11.79 5.52 15.23
C PHE A 71 -12.95 4.76 14.61
N ILE A 72 -14.01 5.49 14.28
CA ILE A 72 -15.18 4.99 13.57
C ILE A 72 -15.32 5.80 12.29
N LYS A 73 -15.56 5.13 11.17
CA LYS A 73 -15.67 5.77 9.85
C LYS A 73 -16.55 4.94 8.90
N LEU A 74 -17.30 5.62 8.03
CA LEU A 74 -17.88 5.01 6.83
C LEU A 74 -16.84 5.00 5.71
N VAL A 75 -16.60 3.83 5.14
CA VAL A 75 -15.55 3.61 4.14
C VAL A 75 -16.13 2.87 2.94
N ASN A 76 -15.76 3.33 1.75
CA ASN A 76 -16.11 2.69 0.49
C ASN A 76 -15.40 1.33 0.35
N TYR A 77 -16.02 0.35 -0.29
CA TYR A 77 -15.41 -0.99 -0.41
C TYR A 77 -14.10 -1.01 -1.19
N GLN A 78 -13.95 -0.17 -2.22
CA GLN A 78 -12.71 -0.04 -2.99
C GLN A 78 -11.53 0.43 -2.13
N HIS A 79 -11.80 1.11 -1.00
CA HIS A 79 -10.75 1.64 -0.12
C HIS A 79 -10.36 0.66 0.98
N LEU A 80 -10.82 -0.60 0.89
CA LEU A 80 -10.53 -1.65 1.84
C LEU A 80 -9.77 -2.78 1.16
N MET A 81 -8.73 -3.24 1.82
CA MET A 81 -8.12 -4.53 1.52
C MET A 81 -8.68 -5.57 2.48
N PRO A 82 -9.47 -6.54 1.99
CA PRO A 82 -9.96 -7.62 2.83
C PRO A 82 -8.79 -8.51 3.27
N THR A 83 -8.88 -9.04 4.48
CA THR A 83 -7.88 -9.98 4.98
C THR A 83 -8.51 -11.30 5.36
N ARG A 84 -7.68 -12.34 5.49
CA ARG A 84 -8.11 -13.67 5.95
C ARG A 84 -8.67 -13.63 7.39
N TYR A 85 -8.22 -12.68 8.20
CA TYR A 85 -8.49 -12.66 9.63
C TYR A 85 -9.92 -12.20 9.96
N THR A 86 -10.49 -12.82 10.98
CA THR A 86 -11.73 -12.39 11.65
C THR A 86 -11.40 -11.87 13.04
N LEU A 87 -12.30 -11.04 13.57
CA LEU A 87 -12.19 -10.52 14.93
C LEU A 87 -13.56 -10.59 15.59
N ASP A 88 -13.69 -11.48 16.58
CA ASP A 88 -14.93 -11.69 17.31
C ASP A 88 -15.01 -10.67 18.45
N VAL A 89 -15.50 -9.48 18.12
CA VAL A 89 -15.93 -8.45 19.07
C VAL A 89 -17.25 -7.91 18.57
N ASP A 90 -18.27 -8.00 19.40
CA ASP A 90 -19.59 -7.48 19.09
C ASP A 90 -19.59 -5.96 19.29
N LEU A 91 -19.49 -5.24 18.16
CA LEU A 91 -19.52 -3.77 18.11
C LEU A 91 -20.79 -3.24 17.46
N LYS A 92 -21.76 -4.10 17.15
CA LYS A 92 -22.97 -3.75 16.41
C LYS A 92 -23.85 -2.78 17.19
N ASP A 93 -23.90 -2.94 18.51
CA ASP A 93 -24.75 -2.13 19.39
C ASP A 93 -24.15 -0.73 19.63
N VAL A 94 -22.81 -0.67 19.68
CA VAL A 94 -22.07 0.56 19.98
C VAL A 94 -21.88 1.44 18.75
N VAL A 95 -21.68 0.82 17.59
CA VAL A 95 -21.26 1.49 16.37
C VAL A 95 -22.41 1.47 15.36
N THR A 96 -23.28 2.47 15.45
CA THR A 96 -24.36 2.72 14.50
C THR A 96 -24.01 3.86 13.53
N ALA A 97 -24.76 3.96 12.42
CA ALA A 97 -24.57 5.04 11.44
C ALA A 97 -24.85 6.42 12.06
N ASP A 98 -25.77 6.50 13.01
CA ASP A 98 -26.19 7.74 13.67
C ASP A 98 -25.09 8.34 14.53
N CYS A 99 -24.15 7.52 15.03
CA CYS A 99 -22.98 7.98 15.78
C CYS A 99 -22.06 8.90 14.96
N LEU A 100 -22.22 8.94 13.63
CA LEU A 100 -21.41 9.77 12.74
C LEU A 100 -22.00 11.16 12.49
N SER A 101 -23.26 11.40 12.86
CA SER A 101 -23.92 12.70 12.64
C SER A 101 -23.33 13.81 13.52
N SER A 102 -23.09 13.52 14.80
CA SER A 102 -22.50 14.48 15.75
C SER A 102 -21.14 14.03 16.29
N LYS A 103 -20.29 15.02 16.60
CA LYS A 103 -18.94 14.76 17.11
C LYS A 103 -18.97 14.13 18.51
N ASP A 104 -19.93 14.50 19.35
CA ASP A 104 -20.02 13.98 20.72
C ASP A 104 -20.41 12.51 20.77
N LYS A 105 -21.40 12.12 19.96
CA LYS A 105 -21.80 10.70 19.79
C LYS A 105 -20.66 9.86 19.22
N LYS A 106 -19.86 10.45 18.33
CA LYS A 106 -18.66 9.77 17.81
C LYS A 106 -17.62 9.55 18.90
N VAL A 107 -17.45 10.51 19.81
CA VAL A 107 -16.50 10.41 20.93
C VAL A 107 -16.96 9.36 21.94
N THR A 108 -18.26 9.29 22.28
CA THR A 108 -18.81 8.26 23.18
C THR A 108 -18.64 6.86 22.58
N ALA A 109 -19.06 6.66 21.32
CA ALA A 109 -18.88 5.38 20.64
C ALA A 109 -17.39 4.96 20.54
N CYS A 110 -16.48 5.92 20.35
CA CYS A 110 -15.04 5.64 20.36
C CYS A 110 -14.52 5.26 21.75
N LYS A 111 -15.09 5.79 22.84
CA LYS A 111 -14.73 5.43 24.22
C LYS A 111 -15.17 4.00 24.54
N GLU A 112 -16.37 3.61 24.14
CA GLU A 112 -16.89 2.25 24.32
C GLU A 112 -16.12 1.23 23.46
N THR A 113 -15.90 1.55 22.18
CA THR A 113 -15.06 0.71 21.29
C THR A 113 -13.65 0.52 21.85
N LYS A 114 -13.10 1.55 22.49
CA LYS A 114 -11.79 1.47 23.14
C LYS A 114 -11.79 0.48 24.30
N ALA A 115 -12.80 0.50 25.17
CA ALA A 115 -12.89 -0.44 26.28
C ALA A 115 -12.88 -1.90 25.79
N ARG A 116 -13.70 -2.20 24.78
CA ARG A 116 -13.78 -3.55 24.17
C ARG A 116 -12.45 -4.00 23.55
N PHE A 117 -11.75 -3.11 22.85
CA PHE A 117 -10.43 -3.44 22.28
C PHE A 117 -9.35 -3.60 23.35
N GLU A 118 -9.39 -2.84 24.44
CA GLU A 118 -8.44 -2.99 25.56
C GLU A 118 -8.67 -4.30 26.32
N GLU A 119 -9.92 -4.71 26.54
CA GLU A 119 -10.27 -6.03 27.09
C GLU A 119 -9.71 -7.17 26.22
N ARG A 120 -9.98 -7.12 24.91
CA ARG A 120 -9.45 -8.12 23.96
C ARG A 120 -7.93 -8.17 23.96
N PHE A 121 -7.25 -7.02 24.02
CA PHE A 121 -5.80 -6.97 24.03
C PHE A 121 -5.21 -7.67 25.27
N LYS A 122 -5.84 -7.49 26.44
CA LYS A 122 -5.42 -8.17 27.68
C LYS A 122 -5.54 -9.70 27.58
N THR A 123 -6.53 -10.21 26.84
CA THR A 123 -6.66 -11.66 26.60
C THR A 123 -5.56 -12.25 25.70
N GLY A 124 -4.74 -11.41 25.04
CA GLY A 124 -3.64 -11.87 24.19
C GLY A 124 -4.06 -12.48 22.85
N LYS A 125 -5.35 -12.49 22.52
CA LYS A 125 -5.90 -13.00 21.26
C LYS A 125 -5.77 -11.96 20.13
N ASN A 126 -5.85 -12.41 18.87
CA ASN A 126 -5.77 -11.57 17.66
C ASN A 126 -4.52 -10.66 17.61
N ARG A 127 -3.35 -11.22 17.92
CA ARG A 127 -2.05 -10.51 17.92
C ARG A 127 -1.80 -9.73 16.63
N TRP A 128 -2.18 -10.31 15.48
CA TRP A 128 -2.07 -9.64 14.20
C TRP A 128 -2.82 -8.31 14.20
N PHE A 129 -4.07 -8.25 14.65
CA PHE A 129 -4.88 -7.03 14.63
C PHE A 129 -4.30 -5.88 15.48
N PHE A 130 -3.72 -6.20 16.63
CA PHE A 130 -3.11 -5.19 17.51
C PHE A 130 -1.69 -4.80 17.13
N THR A 131 -1.06 -5.56 16.23
CA THR A 131 0.28 -5.25 15.72
C THR A 131 0.18 -4.25 14.57
N LYS A 132 0.93 -3.15 14.70
CA LYS A 132 1.04 -2.12 13.65
C LYS A 132 1.60 -2.74 12.37
N LEU A 133 0.95 -2.46 11.23
CA LEU A 133 1.52 -2.77 9.92
C LEU A 133 2.76 -1.90 9.70
N ARG A 134 3.88 -2.56 9.45
CA ARG A 134 5.09 -1.92 8.94
C ARG A 134 5.01 -2.05 7.43
N VAL A 135 4.41 -1.05 6.79
CA VAL A 135 4.55 -0.93 5.34
C VAL A 135 5.94 -0.35 5.16
N ALA A 136 6.91 -1.18 4.78
CA ALA A 136 8.10 -0.66 4.10
C ALA A 136 7.55 0.18 2.95
N THR A 137 7.98 1.42 2.83
CA THR A 137 7.53 2.39 1.82
C THR A 137 7.69 1.83 0.40
N VAL A 138 6.69 1.05 -0.05
CA VAL A 138 6.58 0.50 -1.42
C VAL A 138 5.32 1.05 -2.11
N VAL A 139 4.44 1.76 -1.39
CA VAL A 139 3.16 2.28 -1.94
C VAL A 139 3.15 3.80 -2.14
N THR A 140 4.32 4.43 -2.08
CA THR A 140 4.54 5.73 -2.71
C THR A 140 5.81 5.61 -3.53
N TYR A 141 5.71 5.05 -4.74
CA TYR A 141 6.63 5.51 -5.77
C TYR A 141 6.33 7.01 -5.93
N PRO A 142 7.31 7.89 -5.69
CA PRO A 142 7.17 9.29 -6.11
C PRO A 142 6.79 9.28 -7.59
N SER A 143 5.88 10.16 -8.00
CA SER A 143 5.50 10.34 -9.40
C SER A 143 6.69 10.53 -10.36
N ALA A 144 7.88 10.85 -9.83
CA ALA A 144 9.15 10.86 -10.53
C ALA A 144 9.56 9.47 -11.11
N VAL A 145 9.37 8.38 -10.37
CA VAL A 145 9.81 7.03 -10.80
C VAL A 145 8.89 6.44 -11.88
N ARG A 146 7.63 6.89 -11.95
CA ARG A 146 6.70 6.46 -13.01
C ARG A 146 7.12 7.00 -14.39
N LYS A 147 7.66 8.23 -14.45
CA LYS A 147 8.17 8.79 -15.71
C LYS A 147 9.41 8.06 -16.20
N GLU A 148 10.34 7.71 -15.31
CA GLU A 148 11.53 6.95 -15.69
C GLU A 148 11.16 5.55 -16.24
N LEU A 149 10.19 4.87 -15.63
CA LEU A 149 9.73 3.57 -16.13
C LEU A 149 8.97 3.68 -17.47
N GLU A 150 8.17 4.73 -17.69
CA GLU A 150 7.47 4.94 -18.97
C GLU A 150 8.46 5.21 -20.11
N VAL A 151 9.53 5.97 -19.86
CA VAL A 151 10.61 6.20 -20.84
C VAL A 151 11.34 4.90 -21.15
N CYS A 152 11.71 4.10 -20.14
CA CYS A 152 12.37 2.82 -20.37
C CYS A 152 11.48 1.83 -21.15
N ILE A 153 10.18 1.79 -20.88
CA ILE A 153 9.24 0.92 -21.61
C ILE A 153 9.08 1.41 -23.06
N SER A 154 8.98 2.72 -23.31
CA SER A 154 8.89 3.30 -24.66
C SER A 154 10.13 2.97 -25.51
N VAL A 155 11.33 3.16 -24.95
CA VAL A 155 12.60 2.84 -25.63
C VAL A 155 12.68 1.35 -25.95
N MET A 156 12.21 0.48 -25.04
CA MET A 156 12.27 -0.97 -25.23
C MET A 156 11.26 -1.47 -26.28
N VAL A 157 10.06 -0.89 -26.34
CA VAL A 157 9.06 -1.17 -27.38
C VAL A 157 9.55 -0.73 -28.75
N HIS A 158 10.16 0.47 -28.86
CA HIS A 158 10.76 0.92 -30.11
C HIS A 158 11.94 0.06 -30.56
N TYR A 159 12.80 -0.37 -29.62
CA TYR A 159 13.93 -1.25 -29.92
C TYR A 159 13.47 -2.62 -30.45
N LEU A 160 12.43 -3.20 -29.83
CA LEU A 160 11.85 -4.47 -30.26
C LEU A 160 11.11 -4.34 -31.61
N TRP A 161 10.41 -3.23 -31.84
CA TRP A 161 9.76 -2.96 -33.13
C TRP A 161 10.75 -2.78 -34.29
N MET A 162 11.90 -2.15 -34.03
CA MET A 162 12.96 -1.99 -35.05
C MET A 162 13.66 -3.30 -35.38
N LYS A 163 13.80 -4.22 -34.39
CA LYS A 163 14.57 -5.47 -34.50
C LYS A 163 14.12 -6.39 -35.64
N ASP A 164 12.85 -6.30 -36.03
CA ASP A 164 12.26 -7.12 -37.10
C ASP A 164 12.19 -6.43 -38.47
N ARG A 165 12.59 -5.15 -38.58
CA ARG A 165 12.36 -4.34 -39.80
C ARG A 165 13.60 -3.74 -40.47
N LEU A 166 14.78 -3.77 -39.86
CA LEU A 166 15.99 -3.15 -40.42
C LEU A 166 17.15 -4.15 -40.52
N SER A 167 17.97 -4.01 -41.58
CA SER A 167 19.25 -4.71 -41.70
C SER A 167 20.29 -4.01 -40.82
N LYS A 168 21.24 -4.78 -40.26
CA LYS A 168 22.18 -4.41 -39.17
C LYS A 168 22.99 -3.10 -39.35
N ARG A 169 22.96 -2.43 -40.50
CA ARG A 169 23.73 -1.22 -40.79
C ARG A 169 23.04 0.10 -40.40
N ASP A 170 21.73 0.12 -40.18
CA ASP A 170 20.98 1.38 -39.98
C ASP A 170 20.47 1.60 -38.53
N TYR A 171 20.65 0.63 -37.63
CA TYR A 171 20.15 0.70 -36.25
C TYR A 171 20.80 1.81 -35.41
N GLY A 172 22.09 2.08 -35.64
CA GLY A 172 22.84 3.04 -34.84
C GLY A 172 22.36 4.48 -35.00
N ALA A 173 22.05 4.88 -36.25
CA ALA A 173 21.63 6.25 -36.55
C ALA A 173 20.20 6.55 -36.07
N VAL A 174 19.29 5.57 -36.20
CA VAL A 174 17.88 5.73 -35.79
C VAL A 174 17.75 5.77 -34.27
N LEU A 175 18.50 4.93 -33.54
CA LEU A 175 18.49 4.92 -32.07
C LEU A 175 19.09 6.21 -31.49
N LEU A 176 20.13 6.75 -32.13
CA LEU A 176 20.74 8.03 -31.76
C LEU A 176 19.78 9.20 -32.01
N ALA A 177 19.04 9.20 -33.13
CA ALA A 177 18.06 10.24 -33.45
C ALA A 177 16.88 10.27 -32.45
N ILE A 178 16.39 9.10 -32.01
CA ILE A 178 15.31 8.99 -31.02
C ILE A 178 15.77 9.43 -29.63
N LEU A 179 17.00 9.06 -29.24
CA LEU A 179 17.61 9.53 -28.00
C LEU A 179 17.78 11.05 -27.98
N ILE A 180 18.12 11.67 -29.12
CA ILE A 180 18.29 13.13 -29.21
C ILE A 180 16.93 13.87 -29.20
N HIS A 181 15.89 13.31 -29.80
CA HIS A 181 14.57 13.95 -29.89
C HIS A 181 13.77 13.86 -28.56
N ASP A 182 13.82 12.73 -27.87
CA ASP A 182 13.01 12.51 -26.66
C ASP A 182 13.72 12.90 -25.35
N MET A 183 15.06 12.91 -25.31
CA MET A 183 15.83 13.14 -24.08
C MET A 183 16.65 14.42 -24.18
N GLY A 184 16.01 15.59 -24.25
CA GLY A 184 16.67 16.91 -24.22
C GLY A 184 17.49 17.18 -22.93
N CYS A 185 18.53 16.39 -22.67
CA CYS A 185 19.43 16.42 -21.52
C CYS A 185 20.76 15.71 -21.82
N LEU A 186 21.85 16.45 -21.55
CA LEU A 186 23.23 16.04 -21.30
C LEU A 186 24.10 15.62 -22.50
N PRO A 187 24.86 16.57 -23.10
CA PRO A 187 25.81 16.29 -24.20
C PRO A 187 26.99 15.38 -23.82
N ASN A 188 27.22 15.13 -22.52
CA ASN A 188 28.36 14.34 -22.04
C ASN A 188 28.13 12.83 -22.11
N LEU A 189 26.89 12.34 -22.23
CA LEU A 189 26.61 10.90 -22.35
C LEU A 189 26.68 10.41 -23.81
N ALA A 190 26.40 11.30 -24.77
CA ALA A 190 26.40 10.99 -26.19
C ALA A 190 27.82 10.74 -26.74
N SER A 191 28.84 11.42 -26.20
CA SER A 191 30.24 11.23 -26.60
C SER A 191 30.81 9.88 -26.17
N ASP A 192 30.37 9.37 -25.01
CA ASP A 192 30.84 8.08 -24.48
C ASP A 192 30.20 6.89 -25.22
N ILE A 193 28.94 7.05 -25.65
CA ILE A 193 28.25 6.04 -26.47
C ILE A 193 28.84 5.97 -27.88
N MET A 194 29.26 7.10 -28.47
CA MET A 194 29.91 7.09 -29.80
C MET A 194 31.33 6.53 -29.80
N ARG A 195 32.05 6.53 -28.66
CA ARG A 195 33.38 5.90 -28.54
C ARG A 195 33.34 4.37 -28.36
N LEU A 196 32.20 3.80 -27.99
CA LEU A 196 32.00 2.36 -27.80
C LEU A 196 31.29 1.69 -28.99
N GLY A 197 31.29 2.34 -30.16
CA GLY A 197 30.71 1.81 -31.38
C GLY A 197 31.65 0.87 -32.12
N ASN A 198 31.80 -0.37 -31.63
CA ASN A 198 31.75 -1.58 -32.46
C ASN A 198 31.91 -2.84 -31.60
N PHE A 199 30.94 -3.75 -31.76
CA PHE A 199 30.80 -5.04 -31.08
C PHE A 199 30.40 -5.00 -29.60
N ILE A 200 29.45 -5.87 -29.24
CA ILE A 200 28.89 -6.12 -27.89
C ILE A 200 27.76 -5.14 -27.46
N CYS A 201 26.72 -4.98 -28.30
CA CYS A 201 25.51 -4.23 -27.90
C CYS A 201 24.25 -5.10 -27.74
N SER A 202 24.36 -6.44 -27.77
CA SER A 202 23.23 -7.33 -27.43
C SER A 202 23.41 -7.99 -26.06
N GLU A 203 24.59 -8.52 -25.76
CA GLU A 203 24.83 -9.21 -24.48
C GLU A 203 24.93 -8.25 -23.30
N ALA A 204 25.57 -7.08 -23.45
CA ALA A 204 25.70 -6.12 -22.36
C ALA A 204 24.35 -5.51 -21.94
N LEU A 205 23.45 -5.29 -22.91
CA LEU A 205 22.12 -4.73 -22.67
C LEU A 205 21.16 -5.77 -22.06
N ILE A 206 21.29 -7.03 -22.46
CA ILE A 206 20.59 -8.17 -21.85
C ILE A 206 21.14 -8.45 -20.44
N GLN A 207 22.46 -8.34 -20.23
CA GLN A 207 23.07 -8.43 -18.90
C GLN A 207 22.61 -7.29 -18.01
N TRP A 208 22.53 -6.06 -18.53
CA TRP A 208 22.01 -4.92 -17.76
C TRP A 208 20.53 -5.10 -17.42
N TYR A 209 19.73 -5.63 -18.35
CA TYR A 209 18.33 -5.98 -18.11
C TYR A 209 18.17 -7.10 -17.07
N ASN A 210 19.00 -8.15 -17.13
CA ASN A 210 19.01 -9.24 -16.15
C ASN A 210 19.51 -8.76 -14.78
N ILE A 211 20.49 -7.87 -14.72
CA ILE A 211 20.93 -7.20 -13.48
C ILE A 211 19.81 -6.33 -12.91
N CYS A 212 19.09 -5.57 -13.74
CA CYS A 212 17.92 -4.79 -13.30
C CYS A 212 16.78 -5.70 -12.80
N LEU A 213 16.54 -6.85 -13.45
CA LEU A 213 15.56 -7.85 -13.02
C LEU A 213 15.99 -8.62 -11.75
N GLU A 214 17.29 -8.84 -11.51
CA GLU A 214 17.81 -9.48 -10.29
C GLU A 214 17.89 -8.51 -9.08
N ILE A 215 18.05 -7.21 -9.31
CA ILE A 215 18.07 -6.19 -8.25
C ILE A 215 16.65 -5.90 -7.72
N LEU A 216 15.60 -6.12 -8.52
CA LEU A 216 14.21 -5.79 -8.16
C LEU A 216 13.56 -6.68 -7.07
N PRO A 217 13.88 -7.98 -6.90
CA PRO A 217 13.35 -8.79 -5.79
C PRO A 217 14.30 -8.88 -4.58
N THR A 218 15.58 -8.51 -4.69
CA THR A 218 16.60 -8.83 -3.67
C THR A 218 16.85 -7.74 -2.62
N LYS A 219 16.40 -6.48 -2.84
CA LYS A 219 16.47 -5.41 -1.82
C LYS A 219 15.29 -5.37 -0.84
N THR A 220 14.64 -6.51 -0.57
CA THR A 220 13.63 -6.65 0.50
C THR A 220 13.93 -7.74 1.53
N LEU A 221 15.16 -8.25 1.58
CA LEU A 221 15.57 -9.26 2.58
C LEU A 221 16.97 -8.95 3.13
N LYS A 222 17.06 -7.85 3.89
CA LYS A 222 18.00 -7.63 5.02
C LYS A 222 17.83 -6.20 5.50
N LEU A 223 17.12 -6.01 6.60
CA LEU A 223 17.32 -4.91 7.56
C LEU A 223 16.54 -5.26 8.84
N HIS A 224 17.29 -5.27 9.94
CA HIS A 224 16.91 -5.61 11.30
C HIS A 224 15.69 -4.85 11.86
#